data_AF-A0A1S1MVY1-F1
#
_entry.id   AF-A0A1S1MVY1-F1
#
_cell.length_a   1.000
_cell.length_b   1.000
_cell.length_c   1.000
_cell.angle_alpha   90.00
_cell.angle_beta   90.00
_cell.angle_gamma   90.00
#
_symmetry.space_group_name_H-M   'P 1'
#
loop_
_entity.id
_entity.type
_entity.pdbx_description
1 polymer ?
#
loop_
_entity_poly.entity_id
_entity_poly.type
_entity_poly.pdbx_seq_one_letter_code
_entity_poly.pdbx_strand_id
1 'polypeptide(L)'
;MLKTKQVNHFAAVVDDVKAGPFSELQNRLDEIQDNGMTALAIRNVLFNKMLDLHNVPNDHFLRDEDTPSRIDDPAVLIEKLNDLGFYRKSNGAFH
;
A
#
# COMPACT_ATOMS: atom_id res chain seq x y z
N MET A 1 15.56 27.00 29.26
CA MET A 1 16.23 27.06 27.94
C MET A 1 15.68 25.94 27.08
N LEU A 2 14.86 26.27 26.08
CA LEU A 2 14.15 25.31 25.23
C LEU A 2 15.02 25.00 23.99
N LYS A 3 15.34 23.71 23.79
CA LYS A 3 16.06 23.22 22.60
C LYS A 3 15.12 23.27 21.39
N THR A 4 15.60 23.91 20.33
CA THR A 4 15.01 24.12 19.01
C THR A 4 14.68 22.80 18.28
N LYS A 5 13.42 22.61 17.87
CA LYS A 5 13.03 21.67 16.82
C LYS A 5 13.12 22.41 15.49
N GLN A 6 14.01 21.97 14.59
CA GLN A 6 13.97 22.40 13.20
C GLN A 6 12.70 21.85 12.54
N VAL A 7 11.78 22.76 12.23
CA VAL A 7 10.64 22.47 11.37
C VAL A 7 11.18 22.59 9.94
N ASN A 8 11.38 21.45 9.28
CA ASN A 8 11.61 21.42 7.83
C ASN A 8 10.34 21.94 7.16
N HIS A 9 10.30 23.25 6.93
CA HIS A 9 9.27 23.92 6.17
C HIS A 9 9.57 23.63 4.70
N PHE A 10 8.91 22.62 4.13
CA PHE A 10 8.86 22.46 2.68
C PHE A 10 8.03 23.61 2.11
N ALA A 11 8.70 24.73 1.83
CA ALA A 11 8.13 25.82 1.07
C ALA A 11 7.94 25.35 -0.38
N ALA A 12 6.78 24.77 -0.66
CA ALA A 12 6.35 24.47 -2.02
C ALA A 12 5.92 25.77 -2.69
N VAL A 13 6.90 26.57 -3.15
CA VAL A 13 6.67 27.62 -4.13
C VAL A 13 6.57 26.92 -5.49
N VAL A 14 5.37 26.41 -5.81
CA VAL A 14 5.05 25.89 -7.13
C VAL A 14 4.47 27.04 -7.95
N ASP A 15 5.22 27.43 -8.98
CA ASP A 15 4.87 28.41 -10.02
C ASP A 15 3.42 28.22 -10.52
N ASP A 16 2.59 29.27 -10.40
CA ASP A 16 1.14 29.29 -10.71
C ASP A 16 0.79 28.81 -12.14
N VAL A 17 1.75 28.82 -13.07
CA VAL A 17 1.52 28.48 -14.49
C VAL A 17 1.50 26.96 -14.75
N LYS A 18 1.99 26.13 -13.82
CA LYS A 18 1.99 24.66 -13.94
C LYS A 18 1.13 23.95 -12.87
N ALA A 19 0.40 24.73 -12.06
CA ALA A 19 -0.36 24.24 -10.92
C ALA A 19 -1.64 23.45 -11.30
N GLY A 20 -2.19 23.66 -12.51
CA GLY A 20 -3.42 23.01 -12.97
C GLY A 20 -3.44 21.48 -12.81
N PRO A 21 -2.52 20.72 -13.43
CA PRO A 21 -2.47 19.27 -13.30
C PRO A 21 -2.07 18.78 -11.90
N PHE A 22 -1.35 19.61 -11.13
CA PHE A 22 -0.96 19.28 -9.76
C PHE A 22 -2.12 19.44 -8.77
N SER A 23 -2.99 20.44 -8.99
CA SER A 23 -4.20 20.66 -8.22
C SER A 23 -5.22 19.54 -8.42
N GLU A 24 -5.37 19.02 -9.65
CA GLU A 24 -6.22 17.85 -9.89
C GLU A 24 -5.69 16.60 -9.16
N LEU A 25 -4.37 16.40 -9.19
CA LEU A 25 -3.71 15.33 -8.45
C LEU A 25 -3.91 15.46 -6.94
N GLN A 26 -3.77 16.66 -6.39
CA GLN A 26 -4.01 16.94 -4.98
C GLN A 26 -5.47 16.66 -4.60
N ASN A 27 -6.44 17.12 -5.39
CA ASN A 27 -7.85 16.87 -5.14
C ASN A 27 -8.18 15.37 -5.17
N ARG A 28 -7.58 14.59 -6.08
CA ARG A 28 -7.75 13.13 -6.10
C ARG A 28 -7.12 12.44 -4.89
N LEU A 29 -5.94 12.92 -4.45
CA LEU A 29 -5.29 12.41 -3.25
C LEU A 29 -6.11 12.73 -2.00
N ASP A 30 -6.66 13.93 -1.93
CA ASP A 30 -7.55 14.39 -0.86
C ASP A 30 -8.87 13.60 -0.89
N GLU A 31 -9.46 13.34 -2.06
CA GLU A 31 -10.63 12.46 -2.18
C GLU A 31 -10.34 11.03 -1.72
N ILE A 32 -9.17 10.48 -2.04
CA ILE A 32 -8.75 9.15 -1.55
C ILE A 32 -8.57 9.15 -0.02
N GLN A 33 -8.08 10.25 0.54
CA GLN A 33 -7.89 10.43 1.97
C GLN A 33 -9.23 10.65 2.71
N ASP A 34 -10.10 11.50 2.16
CA ASP A 34 -11.39 11.94 2.71
C ASP A 34 -12.47 10.87 2.64
N ASN A 35 -12.44 10.02 1.60
CA ASN A 35 -13.29 8.83 1.55
C ASN A 35 -12.96 7.83 2.67
N GLY A 36 -11.85 8.05 3.39
CA GLY A 36 -11.36 7.19 4.44
C GLY A 36 -10.88 5.88 3.85
N MET A 37 -9.62 5.52 4.09
CA MET A 37 -9.19 4.17 3.79
C MET A 37 -9.94 3.22 4.73
N THR A 38 -11.07 2.68 4.26
CA THR A 38 -11.91 1.79 5.05
C THR A 38 -11.09 0.58 5.49
N ALA A 39 -11.42 -0.04 6.62
CA ALA A 39 -10.73 -1.24 7.07
C ALA A 39 -10.70 -2.32 5.97
N LEU A 40 -11.75 -2.40 5.15
CA LEU A 40 -11.83 -3.27 3.99
C LEU A 40 -10.81 -2.89 2.89
N ALA A 41 -10.67 -1.59 2.58
CA ALA A 41 -9.68 -1.12 1.60
C ALA A 41 -8.25 -1.42 2.06
N ILE A 42 -7.92 -1.16 3.33
CA ILE A 42 -6.61 -1.51 3.91
C ILE A 42 -6.37 -3.01 3.80
N ARG A 43 -7.37 -3.82 4.14
CA ARG A 43 -7.30 -5.29 4.05
C ARG A 43 -7.02 -5.75 2.63
N ASN A 44 -7.70 -5.16 1.64
CA ASN A 44 -7.51 -5.50 0.23
C ASN A 44 -6.11 -5.15 -0.28
N VAL A 45 -5.58 -3.99 0.13
CA VAL A 45 -4.20 -3.60 -0.19
C VAL A 45 -3.19 -4.57 0.43
N LEU A 46 -3.37 -4.94 1.70
CA LEU A 46 -2.49 -5.89 2.39
C LEU A 46 -2.53 -7.28 1.74
N PHE A 47 -3.71 -7.74 1.33
CA PHE A 47 -3.88 -9.00 0.60
C PHE A 47 -3.05 -9.02 -0.69
N ASN A 48 -3.26 -8.03 -1.55
CA ASN A 48 -2.56 -7.94 -2.83
C ASN A 48 -1.04 -7.85 -2.64
N LYS A 49 -0.59 -7.09 -1.64
CA LYS A 49 0.83 -6.98 -1.31
C LYS A 49 1.43 -8.31 -0.82
N MET A 50 0.64 -9.13 -0.11
CA MET A 50 1.08 -10.48 0.28
C MET A 50 1.22 -11.38 -0.95
N LEU A 51 0.30 -11.32 -1.91
CA LEU A 51 0.42 -12.03 -3.18
C LEU A 51 1.68 -11.61 -3.95
N ASP A 52 1.99 -10.31 -3.97
CA ASP A 52 3.21 -9.77 -4.60
C ASP A 52 4.49 -10.32 -3.94
N LEU A 53 4.54 -10.39 -2.61
CA LEU A 53 5.69 -10.93 -1.87
C LEU A 53 5.97 -12.40 -2.19
N HIS A 54 4.96 -13.15 -2.62
CA HIS A 54 5.07 -14.54 -3.03
C HIS A 54 5.14 -14.70 -4.57
N ASN A 55 5.31 -13.60 -5.31
CA ASN A 55 5.35 -13.54 -6.77
C ASN A 55 4.15 -14.21 -7.47
N VAL A 56 2.96 -14.11 -6.86
CA VAL A 56 1.73 -14.62 -7.48
C VAL A 56 1.45 -13.79 -8.75
N PRO A 57 1.29 -14.43 -9.92
CA PRO A 57 1.02 -13.73 -11.18
C PRO A 57 -0.23 -12.86 -11.13
N ASN A 58 -0.28 -11.85 -12.01
CA ASN A 58 -1.43 -10.93 -12.08
C ASN A 58 -2.68 -11.59 -12.66
N ASP A 59 -2.53 -12.66 -13.44
CA ASP A 59 -3.61 -13.45 -14.05
C ASP A 59 -4.01 -14.65 -13.17
N HIS A 60 -3.49 -14.74 -11.95
CA HIS A 60 -3.80 -15.83 -11.03
C HIS A 60 -5.14 -15.62 -10.32
N PHE A 61 -5.96 -16.68 -10.20
CA PHE A 61 -7.33 -16.61 -9.65
C PHE A 61 -7.42 -15.97 -8.24
N LEU A 62 -6.37 -16.07 -7.42
CA LEU A 62 -6.30 -15.42 -6.11
C LEU A 62 -6.40 -13.89 -6.17
N ARG A 63 -6.11 -13.27 -7.31
CA ARG A 63 -6.24 -11.82 -7.54
C ARG A 63 -7.69 -11.41 -7.77
N ASP A 64 -8.52 -12.34 -8.25
CA ASP A 64 -9.94 -12.15 -8.51
C ASP A 64 -10.81 -12.59 -7.32
N GLU A 65 -10.23 -13.26 -6.33
CA GLU A 65 -10.93 -13.66 -5.11
C GLU A 65 -11.21 -12.45 -4.18
N ASP A 66 -12.33 -12.53 -3.46
CA ASP A 66 -12.65 -11.57 -2.42
C ASP A 66 -11.57 -11.55 -1.34
N THR A 67 -11.24 -10.35 -0.87
CA THR A 67 -10.27 -10.16 0.22
C THR A 67 -10.70 -10.96 1.45
N PRO A 68 -9.90 -11.94 1.91
CA PRO A 68 -10.24 -12.80 3.05
C PRO A 68 -10.63 -11.99 4.28
N SER A 69 -11.60 -12.50 5.06
CA SER A 69 -12.06 -11.82 6.28
C SER A 69 -10.96 -11.72 7.34
N ARG A 70 -10.07 -12.72 7.39
CA ARG A 70 -8.95 -12.83 8.34
C ARG A 70 -7.60 -12.64 7.65
N ILE A 71 -7.17 -11.38 7.52
CA ILE A 71 -5.80 -11.01 7.10
C ILE A 71 -4.94 -10.58 8.28
N ASP A 72 -5.58 -10.32 9.41
CA ASP A 72 -4.94 -10.15 10.73
C ASP A 72 -4.08 -11.37 11.09
N ASP A 73 -4.46 -12.56 10.62
CA ASP A 73 -3.68 -13.78 10.72
C ASP A 73 -3.05 -14.16 9.37
N PRO A 74 -1.83 -13.70 9.07
CA PRO A 74 -1.17 -13.99 7.80
C PRO A 74 -0.80 -15.47 7.64
N ALA A 75 -0.80 -16.27 8.70
CA ALA A 75 -0.36 -17.67 8.64
C ALA A 75 -1.27 -18.50 7.72
N VAL A 76 -2.60 -18.29 7.80
CA VAL A 76 -3.58 -19.02 6.97
C VAL A 76 -3.38 -18.72 5.48
N LEU A 77 -3.13 -17.46 5.14
CA LEU A 77 -2.85 -17.08 3.75
C LEU A 77 -1.51 -17.66 3.28
N ILE A 78 -0.49 -17.64 4.13
CA ILE A 78 0.83 -18.21 3.82
C ILE A 78 0.72 -19.73 3.59
N GLU A 79 -0.04 -20.45 4.42
CA GLU A 79 -0.31 -21.88 4.23
C GLU A 79 -0.98 -22.14 2.87
N LYS A 80 -2.06 -21.41 2.54
CA LYS A 80 -2.72 -21.51 1.22
C LYS A 80 -1.74 -21.23 0.08
N LEU A 81 -0.88 -20.22 0.21
CA LEU A 81 0.12 -19.88 -0.80
C LEU A 81 1.17 -20.98 -0.95
N ASN A 82 1.66 -21.53 0.15
CA ASN A 82 2.61 -22.64 0.15
C ASN A 82 2.02 -23.90 -0.48
N ASP A 83 0.75 -24.23 -0.21
CA ASP A 83 0.04 -25.36 -0.82
C ASP A 83 -0.10 -25.21 -2.34
N LEU A 84 -0.22 -23.96 -2.81
CA LEU A 84 -0.25 -23.61 -4.23
C LEU A 84 1.15 -23.48 -4.86
N GLY A 85 2.21 -23.74 -4.09
CA GLY A 85 3.60 -23.67 -4.55
C GLY A 85 4.19 -22.25 -4.60
N PHE A 86 3.50 -21.26 -4.03
CA PHE A 86 4.00 -19.89 -3.90
C PHE A 86 4.72 -19.70 -2.58
N TYR A 87 6.05 -19.71 -2.64
CA TYR A 87 6.90 -19.47 -1.48
C TYR A 87 7.39 -18.03 -1.45
N ARG A 88 7.43 -17.45 -0.24
CA ARG A 88 7.96 -16.11 -0.04
C ARG A 88 9.41 -16.07 -0.50
N LYS A 89 9.76 -15.11 -1.36
CA LYS A 89 11.17 -14.82 -1.60
C LYS A 89 11.80 -14.35 -0.29
N SER A 90 12.76 -15.10 0.23
CA SER A 90 13.72 -14.56 1.18
C SER A 90 14.55 -13.54 0.43
N ASN A 91 14.10 -12.29 0.40
CA ASN A 91 15.04 -11.21 0.14
C ASN A 91 16.02 -11.29 1.31
N GLY A 92 17.22 -11.80 1.04
CA GLY A 92 18.31 -11.78 1.99
C GLY A 92 18.33 -10.41 2.66
N ALA A 93 18.49 -10.43 3.98
CA ALA A 93 18.50 -9.26 4.82
C ALA A 93 19.24 -8.10 4.14
N PHE A 94 18.69 -6.89 4.29
CA PHE A 94 19.41 -5.64 4.06
C PHE A 94 20.89 -5.81 4.44
N HIS A 95 21.76 -5.80 3.44
CA HIS A 95 23.21 -5.74 3.57
C HIS A 95 23.66 -4.31 3.27
#